data_AF-A0A9Q0G9W9-F1
#
_entry.id   AF-A0A9Q0G9W9-F1
#
_cell.length_a   1.000
_cell.length_b   1.000
_cell.length_c   1.000
_cell.angle_alpha   90.00
_cell.angle_beta   90.00
_cell.angle_gamma   90.00
#
_symmetry.space_group_name_H-M   'P 1'
#
loop_
_entity.id
_entity.type
_entity.pdbx_description
1 polymer ?
#
loop_
_entity_poly.entity_id
_entity_poly.type
_entity_poly.pdbx_seq_one_letter_code
_entity_poly.pdbx_strand_id
1 'polypeptide(L)'
;MLLGAEFVGTFILIFAATAGPIVNEKYNQAETLIGNAACAGLAVMIIILSTGHISGAHLNPSLTIAFAALRHFPWVQVPAYILAQVSASICASFALKGVFHPFLHGGVTVPSVGTGQAFALEFLITFNLLFVVTAVATDTRAVGELAGIAVGATVMLNILVAG
;
A
#
# COMPACT_ATOMS: atom_id res chain seq x y z
N MET A 1 -14.10 -2.25 -15.37
CA MET A 1 -12.83 -3.00 -15.26
C MET A 1 -11.83 -2.29 -14.36
N LEU A 2 -11.54 -1.00 -14.60
CA LEU A 2 -10.67 -0.16 -13.77
C LEU A 2 -10.96 -0.21 -12.25
N LEU A 3 -12.20 0.12 -11.85
CA LEU A 3 -12.61 0.15 -10.44
C LEU A 3 -12.57 -1.22 -9.76
N GLY A 4 -12.87 -2.29 -10.52
CA GLY A 4 -12.81 -3.66 -9.99
C GLY A 4 -11.38 -4.11 -9.71
N ALA A 5 -10.44 -3.74 -10.58
CA ALA A 5 -9.02 -4.00 -10.37
C ALA A 5 -8.46 -3.19 -9.17
N GLU A 6 -8.85 -1.93 -9.01
CA GLU A 6 -8.50 -1.15 -7.81
C GLU A 6 -9.09 -1.77 -6.53
N PHE A 7 -10.36 -2.18 -6.56
CA PHE A 7 -10.99 -2.80 -5.41
C PHE A 7 -10.27 -4.11 -5.02
N VAL A 8 -10.08 -5.02 -5.98
CA VAL A 8 -9.43 -6.32 -5.71
C VAL A 8 -7.97 -6.12 -5.30
N GLY A 9 -7.24 -5.23 -5.98
CA GLY A 9 -5.86 -4.91 -5.65
C GLY A 9 -5.72 -4.33 -4.26
N THR A 10 -6.51 -3.29 -3.91
CA THR A 10 -6.46 -2.70 -2.57
C THR A 10 -6.89 -3.70 -1.49
N PHE A 11 -7.87 -4.56 -1.77
CA PHE A 11 -8.28 -5.61 -0.85
C PHE A 11 -7.10 -6.54 -0.54
N ILE A 12 -6.43 -7.07 -1.58
CA ILE A 12 -5.29 -7.98 -1.40
C ILE A 12 -4.14 -7.28 -0.68
N LEU A 13 -3.86 -6.02 -1.04
CA LEU A 13 -2.81 -5.22 -0.42
C LEU A 13 -3.04 -5.08 1.08
N ILE A 14 -4.21 -4.58 1.48
CA ILE A 14 -4.54 -4.35 2.88
C ILE A 14 -4.63 -5.68 3.64
N PHE A 15 -5.22 -6.71 3.03
CA PHE A 15 -5.28 -8.02 3.65
C PHE A 15 -3.87 -8.56 3.95
N ALA A 16 -2.97 -8.55 2.97
CA ALA A 16 -1.61 -9.10 3.13
C ALA A 16 -0.74 -8.25 4.07
N ALA A 17 -0.69 -6.92 3.85
CA ALA A 17 0.15 -6.02 4.64
C ALA A 17 -0.24 -6.02 6.13
N THR A 18 -1.54 -6.15 6.42
CA THR A 18 -2.05 -6.20 7.80
C THR A 18 -2.00 -7.61 8.38
N ALA A 19 -2.11 -8.67 7.56
CA ALA A 19 -1.96 -10.05 8.03
C ALA A 19 -0.56 -10.34 8.59
N GLY A 20 0.50 -9.75 8.03
CA GLY A 20 1.88 -9.97 8.49
C GLY A 20 2.05 -9.74 10.01
N PRO A 21 1.80 -8.51 10.52
CA PRO A 21 1.84 -8.22 11.96
C PRO A 21 0.88 -9.06 12.82
N ILE A 22 -0.33 -9.33 12.33
CA ILE A 22 -1.32 -10.16 13.06
C ILE A 22 -0.83 -11.60 13.20
N VAL A 23 -0.30 -12.19 12.12
CA VAL A 23 0.29 -13.53 12.13
C VAL A 23 1.53 -13.55 13.03
N ASN A 24 2.32 -12.47 13.04
CA ASN A 24 3.45 -12.36 13.93
C ASN A 24 3.04 -12.41 15.41
N GLU A 25 1.94 -11.76 15.79
CA GLU A 25 1.35 -11.86 17.14
C GLU A 25 1.00 -13.31 17.48
N LYS A 26 0.33 -14.01 16.57
CA LYS A 26 -0.04 -15.43 16.74
C LYS A 26 1.16 -16.34 17.03
N TYR A 27 2.33 -16.02 16.49
CA TYR A 27 3.56 -16.78 16.68
C TYR A 27 4.54 -16.14 17.69
N ASN A 28 4.04 -15.37 18.65
CA ASN A 28 4.84 -14.75 19.72
C ASN A 28 5.97 -13.84 19.22
N GLN A 29 5.69 -13.01 18.20
CA GLN A 29 6.66 -12.07 17.62
C GLN A 29 7.92 -12.75 17.07
N ALA A 30 7.77 -13.94 16.47
CA ALA A 30 8.86 -14.68 15.86
C ALA A 30 9.47 -13.98 14.63
N GLU A 31 8.66 -13.22 13.89
CA GLU A 31 9.11 -12.36 12.79
C GLU A 31 9.61 -11.02 13.32
N THR A 32 10.64 -10.49 12.67
CA THR A 32 11.14 -9.14 12.94
C THR A 32 10.49 -8.13 11.99
N LEU A 33 10.79 -6.83 12.18
CA LEU A 33 10.32 -5.76 11.31
C LEU A 33 10.56 -6.05 9.81
N ILE A 34 11.65 -6.77 9.47
CA ILE A 34 11.95 -7.13 8.08
C ILE A 34 10.91 -8.07 7.47
N GLY A 35 10.34 -9.00 8.24
CA GLY A 35 9.31 -9.93 7.78
C GLY A 35 8.00 -9.20 7.46
N ASN A 36 7.59 -8.30 8.36
CA ASN A 36 6.41 -7.46 8.16
C ASN A 36 6.58 -6.51 6.96
N ALA A 37 7.74 -5.86 6.85
CA ALA A 37 8.07 -4.98 5.72
C ALA A 37 8.10 -5.74 4.40
N ALA A 38 8.70 -6.93 4.36
CA ALA A 38 8.75 -7.79 3.19
C ALA A 38 7.34 -8.24 2.78
N CYS A 39 6.48 -8.60 3.73
CA CYS A 39 5.10 -9.01 3.46
C CYS A 39 4.33 -7.90 2.71
N ALA A 40 4.37 -6.67 3.22
CA ALA A 40 3.72 -5.53 2.59
C ALA A 40 4.34 -5.16 1.23
N GLY A 41 5.67 -5.09 1.15
CA GLY A 41 6.37 -4.74 -0.09
C GLY A 41 6.16 -5.77 -1.21
N LEU A 42 6.18 -7.06 -0.88
CA LEU A 42 5.88 -8.13 -1.83
C LEU A 42 4.42 -8.10 -2.28
N ALA A 43 3.47 -7.83 -1.37
CA ALA A 43 2.06 -7.68 -1.75
C ALA A 43 1.89 -6.57 -2.80
N VAL A 44 2.47 -5.39 -2.55
CA VAL A 44 2.46 -4.27 -3.49
C VAL A 44 3.07 -4.66 -4.83
N MET A 45 4.25 -5.30 -4.81
CA MET A 45 4.95 -5.75 -6.02
C MET A 45 4.07 -6.69 -6.85
N ILE A 46 3.51 -7.73 -6.23
CA ILE A 46 2.66 -8.74 -6.89
C ILE A 46 1.43 -8.07 -7.52
N ILE A 47 0.78 -7.16 -6.81
CA ILE A 47 -0.45 -6.52 -7.29
C ILE A 47 -0.13 -5.57 -8.45
N ILE A 48 0.92 -4.76 -8.35
CA ILE A 48 1.29 -3.85 -9.46
C ILE A 48 1.67 -4.65 -10.71
N LEU A 49 2.47 -5.72 -10.57
CA LEU A 49 2.85 -6.56 -11.71
C LEU A 49 1.65 -7.30 -12.33
N SER A 50 0.63 -7.63 -11.54
CA SER A 50 -0.55 -8.37 -12.03
C SER A 50 -1.67 -7.48 -12.54
N THR A 51 -1.94 -6.33 -11.93
CA THR A 51 -3.10 -5.47 -12.24
C THR A 51 -2.71 -4.08 -12.76
N GLY A 52 -1.43 -3.73 -12.79
CA GLY A 52 -0.94 -2.42 -13.25
C GLY A 52 -1.41 -2.07 -14.66
N HIS A 53 -1.38 -3.04 -15.58
CA HIS A 53 -1.86 -2.87 -16.96
C HIS A 53 -3.39 -2.69 -17.07
N ILE A 54 -4.14 -3.02 -16.01
CA ILE A 54 -5.60 -2.91 -16.00
C ILE A 54 -6.01 -1.53 -15.48
N SER A 55 -5.62 -1.14 -14.27
CA SER A 55 -6.09 0.09 -13.60
C SER A 55 -5.04 1.19 -13.41
N GLY A 56 -3.77 0.90 -13.72
CA GLY A 56 -2.62 1.69 -13.26
C GLY A 56 -2.15 1.30 -11.85
N ALA A 57 -2.88 0.41 -11.16
CA ALA A 57 -2.62 -0.05 -9.79
C ALA A 57 -2.27 1.11 -8.85
N HIS A 58 -3.19 2.07 -8.69
CA HIS A 58 -2.99 3.16 -7.74
C HIS A 58 -3.04 2.65 -6.31
N LEU A 59 -4.04 1.81 -6.02
CA LEU A 59 -4.26 1.06 -4.78
C LEU A 59 -4.35 1.92 -3.50
N ASN A 60 -4.30 3.24 -3.64
CA ASN A 60 -4.11 4.20 -2.56
C ASN A 60 -4.69 5.57 -2.98
N PRO A 61 -5.48 6.22 -2.11
CA PRO A 61 -6.05 7.55 -2.38
C PRO A 61 -4.99 8.63 -2.66
N SER A 62 -3.91 8.67 -1.88
CA SER A 62 -2.80 9.63 -2.03
C SER A 62 -2.10 9.46 -3.38
N LEU A 63 -1.89 8.22 -3.84
CA LEU A 63 -1.32 7.96 -5.17
C LEU A 63 -2.27 8.40 -6.29
N THR A 64 -3.57 8.12 -6.14
CA THR A 64 -4.59 8.55 -7.11
C THR A 64 -4.63 10.07 -7.25
N ILE A 65 -4.58 10.78 -6.12
CA ILE A 65 -4.54 12.25 -6.08
C ILE A 65 -3.23 12.76 -6.69
N ALA A 66 -2.09 12.14 -6.37
CA ALA A 66 -0.78 12.54 -6.91
C ALA A 66 -0.75 12.42 -8.44
N PHE A 67 -1.20 11.30 -9.00
CA PHE A 67 -1.28 11.14 -10.46
C PHE A 67 -2.25 12.14 -11.10
N ALA A 68 -3.37 12.47 -10.45
CA ALA A 68 -4.28 13.49 -10.97
C ALA A 68 -3.69 14.90 -10.93
N ALA A 69 -2.99 15.25 -9.83
CA ALA A 69 -2.29 16.53 -9.68
C ALA A 69 -1.17 16.71 -10.72
N LEU A 70 -0.46 15.63 -11.03
CA LEU A 70 0.58 15.60 -12.06
C LEU A 70 0.03 15.43 -13.49
N ARG A 71 -1.30 15.48 -13.68
CA ARG A 71 -2.01 15.33 -14.98
C ARG A 71 -1.79 14.00 -15.68
N HIS A 72 -1.41 12.96 -14.94
CA HIS A 72 -1.34 11.58 -15.42
C HIS A 72 -2.64 10.80 -15.21
N PHE A 73 -3.62 11.37 -14.51
CA PHE A 73 -4.92 10.74 -14.28
C PHE A 73 -6.08 11.77 -14.29
N PRO A 74 -7.24 11.48 -14.91
CA PRO A 74 -8.34 12.43 -14.97
C PRO A 74 -9.02 12.63 -13.59
N TRP A 75 -9.09 13.89 -13.15
CA TRP A 75 -9.74 14.29 -11.89
C TRP A 75 -11.16 13.77 -11.70
N VAL A 76 -11.92 13.62 -12.78
CA VAL A 76 -13.31 13.11 -12.74
C VAL A 76 -13.38 11.66 -12.23
N GLN A 77 -12.33 10.87 -12.42
CA GLN A 77 -12.29 9.47 -11.98
C GLN A 77 -11.78 9.31 -10.53
N VAL A 78 -11.12 10.33 -9.97
CA VAL A 78 -10.50 10.29 -8.64
C VAL A 78 -11.50 9.88 -7.54
N PRO A 79 -12.71 10.45 -7.45
CA PRO A 79 -13.65 10.07 -6.39
C PRO A 79 -14.04 8.59 -6.47
N ALA A 80 -14.23 8.04 -7.68
CA ALA A 80 -14.62 6.65 -7.86
C ALA A 80 -13.49 5.68 -7.46
N TYR A 81 -12.24 6.01 -7.81
CA TYR A 81 -11.06 5.24 -7.38
C TYR A 81 -10.91 5.24 -5.86
N ILE A 82 -11.02 6.42 -5.22
CA ILE A 82 -10.92 6.54 -3.76
C ILE A 82 -12.02 5.72 -3.07
N LEU A 83 -13.25 5.78 -3.58
CA LEU A 83 -14.36 4.97 -3.04
C LEU A 83 -14.09 3.46 -3.17
N ALA A 84 -13.55 3.01 -4.30
CA ALA A 84 -13.17 1.61 -4.51
C ALA A 84 -12.07 1.18 -3.53
N GLN A 85 -11.03 2.00 -3.37
CA GLN A 85 -9.90 1.72 -2.46
C GLN A 85 -10.36 1.69 -1.00
N VAL A 86 -11.12 2.69 -0.54
CA VAL A 86 -11.60 2.75 0.85
C VAL A 86 -12.55 1.60 1.16
N SER A 87 -13.49 1.29 0.26
CA SER A 87 -14.41 0.15 0.46
C SER A 87 -13.66 -1.19 0.48
N ALA A 88 -12.66 -1.38 -0.38
CA ALA A 88 -11.80 -2.55 -0.37
C ALA A 88 -11.02 -2.71 0.93
N SER A 89 -10.42 -1.62 1.44
CA SER A 89 -9.71 -1.62 2.73
C SER A 89 -10.63 -2.01 3.87
N ILE A 90 -11.86 -1.50 3.90
CA ILE A 90 -12.87 -1.87 4.92
C ILE A 90 -13.20 -3.36 4.82
N CYS A 91 -13.46 -3.87 3.61
CA CYS A 91 -13.74 -5.28 3.39
C CYS A 91 -12.57 -6.19 3.81
N ALA A 92 -11.32 -5.79 3.50
CA ALA A 92 -10.12 -6.53 3.89
C ALA A 92 -9.98 -6.60 5.41
N SER A 93 -10.22 -5.49 6.13
CA SER A 93 -10.21 -5.46 7.59
C SER A 93 -11.25 -6.38 8.22
N PHE A 94 -12.47 -6.44 7.66
CA PHE A 94 -13.48 -7.39 8.13
C PHE A 94 -13.14 -8.85 7.81
N ALA A 95 -12.55 -9.12 6.65
CA ALA A 95 -12.07 -10.46 6.29
C ALA A 95 -10.96 -10.93 7.25
N LEU A 96 -10.00 -10.06 7.54
CA LEU A 96 -8.95 -10.32 8.54
C LEU A 96 -9.56 -10.62 9.91
N LYS A 97 -10.54 -9.83 10.33
CA LYS A 97 -11.26 -10.07 11.58
C LYS A 97 -11.91 -11.45 11.63
N GLY A 98 -12.52 -11.89 10.54
CA GLY A 98 -13.14 -13.22 10.46
C GLY A 98 -12.12 -14.37 10.46
N VAL A 99 -10.99 -14.20 9.76
CA VAL A 99 -9.99 -15.26 9.56
C VAL A 99 -9.05 -15.43 10.75
N PHE A 100 -8.66 -14.34 11.41
CA PHE A 100 -7.59 -14.35 12.43
C PHE A 100 -8.07 -14.16 13.88
N HIS A 101 -9.38 -14.08 14.12
CA HIS A 101 -9.94 -14.02 15.47
C HIS A 101 -9.38 -15.16 16.37
N PRO A 102 -8.92 -14.89 17.61
CA PRO A 102 -9.01 -13.61 18.34
C PRO A 102 -7.81 -12.66 18.18
N PHE A 103 -6.79 -13.01 17.37
CA PHE A 103 -5.57 -12.22 17.19
C PHE A 103 -5.83 -11.06 16.22
N LEU A 104 -5.91 -9.83 16.74
CA LEU A 104 -6.19 -8.63 15.95
C LEU A 104 -5.29 -7.44 16.31
N HIS A 105 -4.37 -7.60 17.26
CA HIS A 105 -3.44 -6.52 17.60
C HIS A 105 -2.33 -6.44 16.53
N GLY A 106 -1.75 -5.25 16.38
CA GLY A 106 -0.70 -5.00 15.38
C GLY A 106 -1.21 -4.78 13.96
N GLY A 107 -2.52 -4.95 13.68
CA GLY A 107 -3.10 -4.68 12.38
C GLY A 107 -3.28 -3.19 12.03
N VAL A 108 -2.82 -2.28 12.89
CA VAL A 108 -2.91 -0.83 12.74
C VAL A 108 -1.59 -0.18 13.10
N THR A 109 -1.22 0.87 12.38
CA THR A 109 -0.06 1.70 12.70
C THR A 109 -0.39 2.58 13.90
N VAL A 110 0.29 2.36 15.02
CA VAL A 110 0.14 3.17 16.24
C VAL A 110 1.46 3.88 16.51
N PRO A 111 1.51 5.23 16.39
CA PRO A 111 2.75 5.95 16.61
C PRO A 111 3.17 5.86 18.09
N SER A 112 4.45 5.56 18.32
CA SER A 112 5.08 5.56 19.64
C SER A 112 5.68 6.93 20.02
N VAL A 113 5.63 7.90 19.10
CA VAL A 113 6.21 9.23 19.21
C VAL A 113 5.14 10.33 19.21
N GLY A 114 5.54 11.58 19.49
CA GLY A 114 4.61 12.71 19.49
C GLY A 114 4.00 12.96 18.10
N THR A 115 2.77 13.50 18.06
CA THR A 115 1.99 13.70 16.82
C THR A 115 2.75 14.46 15.73
N GLY A 116 3.52 15.49 16.09
CA GLY A 116 4.32 16.24 15.10
C GLY A 116 5.45 15.41 14.47
N GLN A 117 6.08 14.52 15.24
CA GLN A 117 7.11 13.62 14.74
C GLN A 117 6.51 12.52 13.87
N ALA A 118 5.39 11.93 14.30
CA ALA A 118 4.65 10.94 13.52
C ALA A 118 4.20 11.53 12.17
N PHE A 119 3.64 12.75 12.19
CA PHE A 119 3.26 13.45 10.95
C PHE A 119 4.45 13.67 10.02
N ALA A 120 5.58 14.15 10.54
CA ALA A 120 6.78 14.39 9.72
C ALA A 120 7.30 13.08 9.10
N LEU A 121 7.30 11.98 9.87
CA LEU A 121 7.71 10.67 9.39
C LEU A 121 6.79 10.16 8.28
N GLU A 122 5.47 10.16 8.51
CA GLU A 122 4.46 9.74 7.53
C GLU A 122 4.51 10.58 6.25
N PHE A 123 4.73 11.89 6.38
CA PHE A 123 4.92 12.78 5.25
C PHE A 123 6.16 12.41 4.43
N LEU A 124 7.31 12.18 5.08
CA LEU A 124 8.57 11.86 4.40
C LEU A 124 8.52 10.51 3.69
N ILE A 125 7.98 9.47 4.34
CA ILE A 125 7.88 8.14 3.73
C ILE A 125 6.83 8.14 2.61
N THR A 126 5.71 8.86 2.76
CA THR A 126 4.72 9.02 1.68
C THR A 126 5.32 9.80 0.51
N PHE A 127 6.05 10.88 0.77
CA PHE A 127 6.79 11.61 -0.26
C PHE A 127 7.74 10.68 -1.03
N ASN A 128 8.52 9.85 -0.33
CA ASN A 128 9.42 8.88 -0.96
C ASN A 128 8.66 7.89 -1.86
N LEU A 129 7.53 7.37 -1.38
CA LEU A 129 6.66 6.50 -2.18
C LEU A 129 6.14 7.20 -3.43
N LEU A 130 5.55 8.38 -3.29
CA LEU A 130 4.99 9.15 -4.41
C LEU A 130 6.08 9.53 -5.42
N PHE A 131 7.27 9.93 -4.94
CA PHE A 131 8.41 10.26 -5.78
C PHE A 131 8.86 9.06 -6.62
N VAL A 132 9.08 7.90 -5.99
CA VAL A 132 9.50 6.71 -6.73
C VAL A 132 8.42 6.26 -7.70
N VAL A 133 7.17 6.16 -7.27
CA VAL A 133 6.06 5.71 -8.13
C VAL A 133 5.91 6.61 -9.34
N THR A 134 5.93 7.93 -9.16
CA THR A 134 5.80 8.85 -10.29
C THR A 134 7.00 8.77 -11.22
N ALA A 135 8.22 8.70 -10.68
CA ALA A 135 9.43 8.56 -11.49
C ALA A 135 9.43 7.28 -12.35
N VAL A 136 8.99 6.14 -11.80
CA VAL A 136 9.03 4.86 -12.53
C VAL A 136 7.79 4.60 -13.39
N ALA A 137 6.63 5.17 -13.05
CA ALA A 137 5.38 4.91 -13.75
C ALA A 137 5.07 5.92 -14.88
N THR A 138 5.63 7.14 -14.81
CA THR A 138 5.27 8.23 -15.74
C THR A 138 6.38 8.61 -16.72
N ASP A 139 7.62 8.22 -16.45
CA ASP A 139 8.74 8.51 -17.34
C ASP A 139 8.87 7.42 -18.41
N THR A 140 8.77 7.80 -19.67
CA THR A 140 8.99 6.92 -20.84
C THR A 140 10.40 6.31 -20.90
N ARG A 141 11.37 6.86 -20.14
CA ARG A 141 12.73 6.35 -20.02
C ARG A 141 12.89 5.36 -18.86
N ALA A 142 11.90 5.29 -17.96
CA ALA A 142 11.92 4.33 -16.86
C ALA A 142 11.64 2.91 -17.39
N VAL A 143 12.21 1.91 -16.69
CA VAL A 143 12.01 0.51 -17.04
C VAL A 143 10.61 0.09 -16.61
N GLY A 144 9.62 0.28 -17.49
CA GLY A 144 8.20 0.12 -17.17
C GLY A 144 7.85 -1.26 -16.59
N GLU A 145 8.51 -2.33 -17.04
CA GLU A 145 8.31 -3.69 -16.49
C GLU A 145 8.84 -3.85 -15.06
N LEU A 146 9.82 -3.04 -14.64
CA LEU A 146 10.39 -3.07 -13.29
C LEU A 146 9.68 -2.12 -12.32
N ALA A 147 8.69 -1.33 -12.77
CA ALA A 147 7.99 -0.36 -11.94
C ALA A 147 7.39 -1.02 -10.69
N GLY A 148 6.75 -2.20 -10.82
CA GLY A 148 6.21 -2.93 -9.68
C GLY A 148 7.27 -3.35 -8.65
N ILE A 149 8.48 -3.71 -9.11
CA ILE A 149 9.59 -4.07 -8.23
C ILE A 149 10.07 -2.85 -7.45
N ALA A 150 10.29 -1.73 -8.14
CA ALA A 150 10.73 -0.48 -7.51
C ALA A 150 9.73 -0.01 -6.45
N VAL A 151 8.43 0.02 -6.79
CA VAL A 151 7.39 0.48 -5.86
C VAL A 151 7.24 -0.45 -4.65
N GLY A 152 7.26 -1.77 -4.86
CA GLY A 152 7.22 -2.74 -3.76
C GLY A 152 8.43 -2.63 -2.83
N ALA A 153 9.63 -2.45 -3.39
CA ALA A 153 10.85 -2.22 -2.62
C ALA A 153 10.80 -0.91 -1.83
N THR A 154 10.22 0.15 -2.40
CA THR A 154 10.02 1.42 -1.69
C THR A 154 9.07 1.29 -0.51
N VAL A 155 7.98 0.52 -0.64
CA VAL A 155 7.07 0.25 0.48
C VAL A 155 7.77 -0.53 1.59
N MET A 156 8.53 -1.57 1.23
CA MET A 156 9.34 -2.31 2.21
C MET A 156 10.34 -1.38 2.92
N LEU A 157 11.09 -0.57 2.17
CA LEU A 157 12.04 0.40 2.72
C LEU A 157 11.37 1.38 3.69
N ASN A 158 10.23 1.94 3.30
CA ASN A 158 9.50 2.90 4.11
C ASN A 158 9.05 2.30 5.46
N ILE A 159 8.59 1.04 5.46
CA ILE A 159 8.22 0.34 6.71
C ILE A 159 9.45 0.11 7.58
N LEU A 160 10.58 -0.30 6.99
CA LEU A 160 11.84 -0.47 7.73
C LEU A 160 12.34 0.83 8.37
N VAL A 161 12.09 1.98 7.71
CA VAL A 161 12.48 3.31 8.22
C VAL A 161 11.50 3.81 9.29
N ALA A 162 10.20 3.59 9.09
CA ALA A 162 9.17 4.15 9.96
C ALA A 162 8.98 3.37 11.26
N GLY A 163 9.13 2.03 11.19
CA GLY A 163 8.82 1.12 12.30
C GLY A 163 7.36 0.69 12.32
#